data_AF-A0A376MQG7-F1
#
_entry.id   AF-A0A376MQG7-F1
#
_cell.length_a   1.000
_cell.length_b   1.000
_cell.length_c   1.000
_cell.angle_alpha   90.00
_cell.angle_beta   90.00
_cell.angle_gamma   90.00
#
_symmetry.space_group_name_H-M   'P 1'
#
loop_
_entity.id
_entity.type
_entity.pdbx_description
1 polymer ?
#
loop_
_entity_poly.entity_id
_entity_poly.type
_entity_poly.pdbx_seq_one_letter_code
_entity_poly.pdbx_strand_id
1 'polypeptide(L)' 'MVSPLTFGYDVLDLQENNIGVVGQGSRLFIRVDEIPTGIKVALNDEQNLFCTITFQHVIDENKTYICQ' A
#
# COMPACT_ATOMS: atom_id res chain seq x y z
N MET A 1 -12.06 -3.14 -14.11
CA MET A 1 -12.32 -1.75 -13.68
C MET A 1 -11.24 -1.41 -12.67
N VAL A 2 -10.54 -0.28 -12.82
CA VAL A 2 -9.56 0.17 -11.81
C VAL A 2 -10.31 1.05 -10.82
N SER A 3 -10.35 0.65 -9.55
CA SER A 3 -10.94 1.43 -8.46
C SER A 3 -9.86 2.10 -7.63
N PRO A 4 -10.08 3.34 -7.16
CA PRO A 4 -9.16 4.00 -6.25
C PRO A 4 -9.09 3.26 -4.91
N LEU A 5 -7.96 3.39 -4.22
CA LEU A 5 -7.81 2.88 -2.86
C LEU A 5 -8.66 3.71 -1.91
N THR A 6 -9.24 3.04 -0.92
CA THR A 6 -10.08 3.68 0.09
C THR A 6 -9.22 4.54 1.01
N PHE A 7 -9.61 5.80 1.18
CA PHE A 7 -8.91 6.73 2.07
C PHE A 7 -8.96 6.24 3.53
N GLY A 8 -7.84 6.38 4.23
CA GLY A 8 -7.71 6.07 5.66
C GLY A 8 -7.35 4.61 5.96
N TYR A 9 -7.24 3.76 4.93
CA TYR A 9 -6.90 2.35 5.11
C TYR A 9 -5.43 2.15 5.44
N ASP A 10 -5.15 1.09 6.19
CA ASP A 10 -3.81 0.77 6.63
C ASP A 10 -2.94 0.23 5.48
N VAL A 11 -1.65 0.62 5.54
CA VAL A 11 -0.59 0.04 4.74
C VAL A 11 0.30 -0.76 5.67
N LEU A 12 0.40 -2.05 5.39
CA LEU A 12 1.15 -3.00 6.18
C LEU A 12 2.42 -3.44 5.43
N ASP A 13 3.46 -3.82 6.17
CA ASP A 13 4.56 -4.59 5.58
C ASP A 13 4.15 -6.06 5.36
N LEU A 14 5.05 -6.88 4.82
CA LEU A 14 4.80 -8.32 4.63
C LEU A 14 4.72 -9.11 5.94
N GLN A 15 5.13 -8.51 7.07
CA GLN A 15 5.03 -9.07 8.42
C GLN A 15 3.76 -8.60 9.13
N GLU A 16 2.87 -7.90 8.43
CA GLU A 16 1.59 -7.37 8.92
C GLU A 16 1.72 -6.25 9.97
N ASN A 17 2.88 -5.59 10.01
CA ASN A 17 3.07 -4.38 10.80
C ASN A 17 2.50 -3.18 10.04
N ASN A 18 1.72 -2.32 10.72
CA ASN A 18 1.31 -1.04 10.14
C ASN A 18 2.54 -0.15 9.97
N ILE A 19 2.78 0.24 8.73
CA ILE A 19 3.87 1.12 8.33
C ILE A 19 3.35 2.40 7.66
N GLY A 20 2.04 2.58 7.53
CA GLY A 20 1.51 3.66 6.70
C GLY A 20 0.01 3.70 6.57
N VAL A 21 -0.47 4.64 5.76
CA VAL A 21 -1.90 4.87 5.51
C VAL A 21 -2.14 5.33 4.07
N VAL A 22 -3.31 4.98 3.53
CA VAL A 22 -3.81 5.50 2.26
C VAL A 22 -4.36 6.91 2.45
N GLY A 23 -3.74 7.89 1.81
CA GLY A 23 -4.21 9.26 1.73
C GLY A 23 -5.09 9.54 0.50
N GLN A 24 -5.51 10.79 0.36
CA GLN A 24 -6.43 11.20 -0.70
C GLN A 24 -5.81 10.98 -2.09
N GLY A 25 -6.65 10.60 -3.06
CA GLY A 25 -6.20 10.35 -4.43
C GLY A 25 -5.40 9.06 -4.62
N SER A 26 -5.61 8.05 -3.75
CA SER A 26 -4.87 6.77 -3.77
C SER A 26 -3.36 6.91 -3.54
N ARG A 27 -2.94 7.93 -2.78
CA ARG A 27 -1.53 8.14 -2.42
C ARG A 27 -1.19 7.36 -1.16
N LEU A 28 -0.04 6.71 -1.14
CA LEU A 28 0.44 5.97 0.04
C LEU A 28 1.40 6.83 0.85
N PHE A 29 1.19 6.92 2.15
CA PHE A 29 2.11 7.57 3.09
C PHE A 29 2.75 6.48 3.95
N ILE A 30 4.02 6.18 3.68
CA ILE A 30 4.78 5.08 4.31
C ILE A 30 5.83 5.68 5.24
N ARG A 31 5.95 5.13 6.45
CA ARG A 31 6.85 5.54 7.53
C ARG A 31 7.76 4.36 7.88
N VAL A 32 8.89 4.25 7.19
CA VAL A 32 9.86 3.17 7.35
C VAL A 32 11.27 3.73 7.24
N ASP A 33 12.22 3.12 7.96
CA ASP A 33 13.65 3.48 7.86
C ASP A 33 14.30 2.89 6.60
N GLU A 34 13.84 1.69 6.19
CA GLU A 34 14.31 0.98 5.01
C GLU A 34 13.13 0.66 4.07
N ILE A 35 13.37 0.72 2.76
CA ILE A 35 12.34 0.41 1.76
C ILE A 35 11.99 -1.09 1.86
N PRO A 36 10.74 -1.45 2.18
CA PRO A 36 10.34 -2.85 2.28
C PRO A 36 10.33 -3.49 0.88
N THR A 37 10.57 -4.80 0.83
CA THR A 37 10.48 -5.58 -0.43
C THR A 37 9.05 -5.59 -1.01
N GLY A 38 8.05 -5.35 -0.16
CA GLY A 38 6.67 -5.19 -0.57
C GLY A 38 5.79 -4.74 0.58
N ILE A 39 4.59 -4.33 0.24
CA ILE A 39 3.57 -3.84 1.18
C ILE A 39 2.23 -4.49 0.87
N LYS A 40 1.41 -4.63 1.90
CA LYS A 40 0.01 -5.00 1.80
C LYS A 40 -0.84 -3.75 2.03
N VAL A 41 -1.71 -3.42 1.09
CA VAL A 41 -2.67 -2.32 1.21
C VAL A 41 -4.05 -2.92 1.35
N ALA A 42 -4.78 -2.54 2.39
CA ALA A 42 -6.14 -3.00 2.52
C ALA A 42 -7.02 -2.47 1.38
N LEU A 43 -7.90 -3.34 0.86
CA LEU A 43 -8.95 -3.01 -0.10
C LEU A 43 -10.31 -3.02 0.60
N ASN A 44 -10.49 -3.94 1.56
CA ASN A 44 -11.64 -4.01 2.44
C ASN A 44 -11.23 -4.63 3.79
N ASP A 45 -11.15 -3.82 4.83
CA ASP A 45 -10.78 -4.25 6.19
C ASP A 45 -11.78 -5.25 6.77
N GLU A 46 -13.09 -5.06 6.53
CA GLU A 46 -14.13 -5.95 7.06
C GLU A 46 -14.04 -7.36 6.48
N GLN A 47 -13.49 -7.50 5.28
CA GLN A 47 -13.37 -8.77 4.55
C GLN A 47 -11.94 -9.32 4.52
N ASN A 48 -10.99 -8.67 5.20
CA ASN A 48 -9.56 -9.01 5.13
C ASN A 48 -9.04 -9.12 3.67
N LEU A 49 -9.53 -8.25 2.79
CA LEU A 49 -9.08 -8.19 1.40
C LEU A 49 -7.92 -7.22 1.30
N PHE A 50 -6.77 -7.71 0.86
CA PHE A 50 -5.54 -6.92 0.70
C PHE A 50 -5.00 -7.05 -0.71
N CYS A 51 -4.42 -5.96 -1.19
CA CYS A 51 -3.54 -5.94 -2.35
C CYS A 51 -2.09 -6.02 -1.89
N THR A 52 -1.25 -6.75 -2.61
CA THR A 52 0.21 -6.73 -2.37
C THR A 52 0.92 -6.00 -3.49
N ILE A 53 1.75 -5.02 -3.15
CA ILE A 53 2.62 -4.30 -4.07
C ILE A 53 4.06 -4.67 -3.72
N THR A 54 4.83 -5.15 -4.71
CA THR A 54 6.25 -5.47 -4.53
C THR A 54 7.14 -4.40 -5.12
N PHE A 55 8.23 -4.11 -4.41
CA PHE A 55 9.23 -3.11 -4.80
C PHE A 55 10.54 -3.81 -5.14
N GLN A 56 11.23 -3.33 -6.17
CA GLN A 56 12.60 -3.75 -6.49
C GLN A 56 13.61 -2.92 -5.70
N HIS A 57 13.42 -2.81 -4.39
CA HIS A 57 14.24 -2.01 -3.46
C HIS A 57 14.30 -0.49 -3.75
N VAL A 58 13.52 0.00 -4.71
CA VAL A 58 13.36 1.42 -5.03
C VAL A 58 11.88 1.71 -5.22
N ILE A 59 11.42 2.81 -4.64
CA ILE A 59 10.07 3.36 -4.87
C ILE A 59 10.22 4.47 -5.89
N ASP A 60 9.57 4.32 -7.05
CA ASP A 60 9.49 5.37 -8.05
C ASP A 60 8.21 6.18 -7.80
N GLU A 61 8.37 7.39 -7.25
CA GLU A 61 7.25 8.28 -6.93
C GLU A 61 6.47 8.74 -8.17
N ASN A 62 7.07 8.64 -9.38
CA ASN A 62 6.40 8.99 -10.63
C ASN A 62 5.65 7.81 -11.24
N LYS A 63 5.80 6.60 -10.69
CA LYS A 63 5.13 5.40 -11.17
C LYS A 63 3.84 5.17 -10.40
N THR A 64 2.75 4.99 -11.15
CA THR A 64 1.50 4.49 -10.58
C THR A 64 1.59 2.99 -10.40
N TYR A 65 1.50 2.53 -9.15
CA TYR A 65 1.36 1.11 -8.82
C TYR A 65 -0.11 0.73 -8.86
N ILE A 66 -0.44 -0.37 -9.58
CA ILE A 66 -1.83 -0.83 -9.75
C ILE A 66 -1.96 -2.20 -9.10
N CYS A 67 -2.95 -2.32 -8.21
CA CYS A 67 -3.42 -3.58 -7.66
C CYS A 67 -4.24 -4.33 -8.71
N GLN A 68 -3.87 -5.58 -9.00
CA GLN A 68 -4.64 -6.48 -9.88
C GLN A 68 -5.55 -7.40 -9.07
#